data_AF-A0A537NQ43-F1
#
_entry.id   AF-A0A537NQ43-F1
#
_cell.length_a   1.000
_cell.length_b   1.000
_cell.length_c   1.000
_cell.angle_alpha   90.00
_cell.angle_beta   90.00
_cell.angle_gamma   90.00
#
_symmetry.space_group_name_H-M   'P 1'
#
loop_
_entity.id
_entity.type
_entity.pdbx_description
1 polymer ?
#
loop_
_entity_poly.entity_id
_entity_poly.type
_entity_poly.pdbx_seq_one_letter_code
_entity_poly.pdbx_strand_id
1 'polypeptide(L)'
;SLERRPPTRVAGTAIFLQTDPVYAPSALMHNLKHNRVLHDILVFITIETTDEPRVYSSDRVSVEKLPLGAFLVEARFGYMEQPDVPAALRRCEPYGLTIDPMQASYFMGRRAIRTSRRSAMPLWQQRFFIMLANQSARAIEFFRIPPQRVVELGMQISV
;
A
#
# COMPACT_ATOMS: atom_id res chain seq x y z
N SER A 1 21.26 6.62 -4.38
CA SER A 1 20.91 5.75 -3.25
C SER A 1 20.63 6.61 -2.04
N LEU A 2 19.54 6.35 -1.30
CA LEU A 2 19.05 7.17 -0.16
C LEU A 2 20.11 7.42 0.92
N GLU A 3 21.11 6.56 1.00
CA GLU A 3 22.26 6.67 1.91
C GLU A 3 23.18 7.87 1.60
N ARG A 4 23.25 8.33 0.34
CA ARG A 4 24.15 9.43 -0.05
C ARG A 4 23.61 10.81 0.33
N ARG A 5 22.29 10.93 0.52
CA ARG A 5 21.59 12.16 0.94
C ARG A 5 20.35 11.74 1.74
N PRO A 6 20.50 11.46 3.05
CA PRO A 6 19.39 11.02 3.86
C PRO A 6 18.35 12.15 3.94
N PRO A 7 17.08 11.90 3.61
CA PRO A 7 16.00 12.85 3.82
C PRO A 7 15.75 13.05 5.33
N THR A 8 15.07 14.14 5.69
CA THR A 8 14.75 14.44 7.09
C THR A 8 13.86 13.33 7.66
N ARG A 9 14.22 12.79 8.84
CA ARG A 9 13.40 11.80 9.52
C ARG A 9 12.40 12.47 10.47
N VAL A 10 11.20 11.90 10.55
CA VAL A 10 10.15 12.29 11.49
C VAL A 10 9.69 11.08 12.29
N ALA A 11 9.27 11.34 13.53
CA ALA A 11 8.73 10.30 14.41
C ALA A 11 7.45 9.67 13.82
N GLY A 12 7.28 8.38 14.11
CA GLY A 12 6.08 7.61 13.76
C GLY A 12 6.31 6.54 12.71
N THR A 13 5.20 5.94 12.26
CA THR A 13 5.19 4.80 11.34
C THR A 13 4.44 5.14 10.06
N ALA A 14 5.08 4.95 8.92
CA ALA A 14 4.45 5.04 7.62
C ALA A 14 4.28 3.66 7.00
N ILE A 15 3.05 3.32 6.66
CA ILE A 15 2.68 2.05 6.03
C ILE A 15 2.36 2.33 4.57
N PHE A 16 3.18 1.82 3.66
CA PHE A 16 2.99 1.90 2.22
C PHE A 16 2.39 0.60 1.72
N LEU A 17 1.19 0.68 1.15
CA LEU A 17 0.60 -0.46 0.45
C LEU A 17 1.22 -0.60 -0.94
N GLN A 18 1.72 -1.79 -1.24
CA GLN A 18 2.32 -2.15 -2.52
C GLN A 18 1.50 -3.22 -3.23
N THR A 19 1.48 -3.12 -4.56
CA THR A 19 0.98 -4.19 -5.43
C THR A 19 2.10 -5.14 -5.86
N ASP A 20 3.34 -4.64 -5.89
CA ASP A 20 4.51 -5.40 -6.32
C ASP A 20 5.60 -5.29 -5.23
N PRO A 21 6.05 -6.41 -4.64
CA PRO A 21 7.07 -6.42 -3.60
C PRO A 21 8.49 -6.10 -4.13
N VAL A 22 8.73 -6.25 -5.43
CA VAL A 22 10.07 -6.07 -6.04
C VAL A 22 10.44 -4.60 -6.17
N TYR A 23 9.46 -3.72 -6.40
CA TYR A 23 9.69 -2.31 -6.66
C TYR A 23 9.22 -1.41 -5.52
N ALA A 24 10.00 -0.36 -5.23
CA ALA A 24 9.62 0.64 -4.25
C ALA A 24 8.27 1.30 -4.61
N PRO A 25 7.39 1.57 -3.63
CA PRO A 25 6.07 2.09 -3.93
C PRO A 25 6.18 3.49 -4.52
N SER A 26 5.35 3.77 -5.53
CA SER A 26 5.26 5.09 -6.12
C SER A 26 4.86 6.18 -5.12
N ALA A 27 4.04 5.84 -4.13
CA ALA A 27 3.66 6.73 -3.04
C ALA A 27 4.88 7.17 -2.20
N LEU A 28 5.86 6.29 -1.97
CA LEU A 28 7.11 6.64 -1.29
C LEU A 28 7.91 7.63 -2.15
N MET A 29 8.05 7.35 -3.44
CA MET A 29 8.78 8.24 -4.36
C MET A 29 8.14 9.64 -4.43
N HIS A 30 6.81 9.70 -4.47
CA HIS A 30 6.07 10.95 -4.46
C HIS A 30 6.28 11.70 -3.15
N ASN A 31 6.18 11.01 -2.00
CA ASN A 31 6.41 11.60 -0.69
C ASN A 31 7.83 12.19 -0.59
N LEU A 32 8.84 11.43 -1.00
CA LEU A 32 10.23 11.92 -1.01
C LEU A 32 10.46 13.10 -1.95
N LYS A 33 9.81 13.11 -3.11
CA LYS A 33 9.94 14.21 -4.09
C LYS A 33 9.39 15.53 -3.56
N HIS A 34 8.24 15.49 -2.88
CA HIS A 34 7.52 16.69 -2.48
C HIS A 34 7.74 17.07 -1.01
N ASN A 35 7.68 16.11 -0.10
CA ASN A 35 7.83 16.36 1.34
C ASN A 35 9.28 16.25 1.81
N ARG A 36 10.10 15.43 1.12
CA ARG A 36 11.51 15.16 1.48
C ARG A 36 11.67 14.63 2.93
N VAL A 37 10.68 13.88 3.39
CA VAL A 37 10.61 13.32 4.75
C VAL A 37 10.53 11.80 4.70
N LEU A 38 11.14 11.11 5.66
CA LEU A 38 10.93 9.70 5.95
C LEU A 38 10.48 9.50 7.39
N HIS A 39 9.61 8.53 7.64
CA HIS A 39 9.25 8.16 9.00
C HIS A 39 10.34 7.27 9.63
N ASP A 40 10.41 7.20 10.95
CA ASP A 40 11.36 6.35 11.68
C ASP A 40 11.12 4.86 11.41
N ILE A 41 9.86 4.46 11.27
CA ILE A 41 9.47 3.10 10.88
C ILE A 41 8.77 3.16 9.53
N LEU A 42 9.31 2.41 8.57
CA LEU A 42 8.75 2.26 7.23
C LEU A 42 8.26 0.84 7.06
N VAL A 43 6.99 0.67 6.72
CA VAL A 43 6.38 -0.64 6.50
C VAL A 43 5.90 -0.71 5.07
N PHE A 44 6.36 -1.71 4.35
CA PHE A 44 6.08 -1.99 2.97
C PHE A 44 5.21 -3.24 2.93
N ILE A 45 3.89 -3.06 2.84
CA ILE A 45 2.94 -4.16 2.96
C ILE A 45 2.37 -4.56 1.60
N THR A 46 2.50 -5.84 1.27
CA THR A 46 1.88 -6.48 0.11
C THR A 46 0.76 -7.38 0.61
N ILE A 47 -0.39 -7.32 -0.05
CA ILE A 47 -1.56 -8.13 0.29
C ILE A 47 -1.76 -9.16 -0.81
N GLU A 48 -1.66 -10.43 -0.43
CA GLU A 48 -1.80 -11.56 -1.34
C GLU A 48 -3.09 -12.32 -1.00
N THR A 49 -3.90 -12.58 -2.03
CA THR A 49 -5.05 -13.47 -1.91
C THR A 49 -4.63 -14.85 -2.39
N THR A 50 -4.75 -15.86 -1.53
CA THR A 50 -4.39 -17.25 -1.84
C THR A 50 -5.59 -18.00 -2.44
N ASP A 51 -5.29 -19.11 -3.12
CA ASP A 51 -6.30 -20.02 -3.69
C ASP A 51 -6.99 -20.90 -2.64
N GLU A 52 -6.60 -20.79 -1.37
CA GLU A 52 -7.21 -21.50 -0.25
C GLU A 52 -8.37 -20.68 0.33
N PRO A 53 -9.43 -21.33 0.86
CA PRO A 53 -10.59 -20.59 1.38
C PRO A 53 -10.24 -19.70 2.57
N ARG A 54 -9.32 -20.13 3.45
CA ARG A 54 -8.82 -19.39 4.61
C ARG A 54 -7.37 -19.75 4.89
N VAL A 55 -6.56 -18.78 5.32
CA VAL A 55 -5.15 -18.99 5.66
C VAL A 55 -4.98 -19.16 7.17
N TYR A 56 -4.18 -20.14 7.60
CA TYR A 56 -3.85 -20.37 9.01
C TYR A 56 -3.14 -19.17 9.64
N SER A 57 -3.19 -19.06 10.97
CA SER A 57 -2.67 -17.88 11.66
C SER A 57 -1.15 -17.72 11.56
N SER A 58 -0.41 -18.83 11.48
CA SER A 58 1.04 -18.88 11.35
C SER A 58 1.55 -18.37 10.01
N ASP A 59 0.82 -18.65 8.92
CA ASP A 59 1.25 -18.34 7.55
C ASP A 59 0.64 -17.03 7.02
N ARG A 60 -0.11 -16.34 7.87
CA ARG A 60 -0.83 -15.11 7.51
C ARG A 60 0.11 -13.94 7.24
N VAL A 61 1.27 -13.90 7.89
CA VAL A 61 2.19 -12.78 7.77
C VAL A 61 3.63 -13.28 7.67
N SER A 62 4.36 -12.79 6.67
CA SER A 62 5.81 -12.86 6.61
C SER A 62 6.39 -11.47 6.81
N VAL A 63 7.45 -11.35 7.61
CA VAL A 63 8.11 -10.07 7.92
C VAL A 63 9.60 -10.20 7.66
N GLU A 64 10.12 -9.34 6.79
CA GLU A 64 11.56 -9.19 6.56
C GLU A 64 12.00 -7.80 7.02
N LYS A 65 13.05 -7.76 7.84
CA LYS A 65 13.62 -6.52 8.34
C LYS A 65 14.70 -6.00 7.39
N LEU A 66 14.54 -4.77 6.94
CA LEU A 66 15.48 -4.06 6.08
C LEU A 66 16.29 -3.02 6.89
N PRO A 67 17.37 -2.48 6.31
CA PRO A 67 18.09 -1.34 6.89
C PRO A 67 17.19 -0.10 7.07
N LEU A 68 17.68 0.86 7.85
CA LEU A 68 17.02 2.17 8.07
C LEU A 68 15.64 2.12 8.75
N GLY A 69 15.30 1.03 9.45
CA GLY A 69 14.00 0.89 10.11
C GLY A 69 12.86 0.57 9.13
N ALA A 70 13.20 -0.03 7.99
CA ALA A 70 12.24 -0.51 7.01
C ALA A 70 11.90 -1.98 7.23
N PHE A 71 10.67 -2.36 6.87
CA PHE A 71 10.16 -3.72 6.98
C PHE A 71 9.36 -4.06 5.73
N LEU A 72 9.62 -5.21 5.11
CA LEU A 72 8.75 -5.81 4.11
C LEU A 72 7.78 -6.74 4.84
N VAL A 73 6.49 -6.59 4.56
CA VAL A 73 5.43 -7.39 5.17
C VAL A 73 4.59 -7.98 4.05
N GLU A 74 4.49 -9.29 4.00
CA GLU A 74 3.55 -9.98 3.12
C GLU A 74 2.39 -10.48 3.98
N ALA A 75 1.18 -10.01 3.69
CA ALA A 75 -0.04 -10.43 4.36
C ALA A 75 -0.88 -11.30 3.43
N ARG A 76 -1.09 -12.56 3.81
CA ARG A 76 -1.83 -13.56 3.04
C ARG A 76 -3.23 -13.75 3.57
N PHE A 77 -4.22 -13.76 2.69
CA PHE A 77 -5.62 -13.99 3.02
C PHE A 77 -6.22 -15.01 2.06
N GLY A 78 -7.07 -15.90 2.57
CA GLY A 78 -7.81 -16.82 1.71
C GLY A 78 -8.92 -16.10 0.94
N TYR A 79 -9.36 -16.68 -0.17
CA TYR A 79 -10.35 -16.04 -1.05
C TYR A 79 -11.75 -15.85 -0.41
N MET A 80 -12.07 -16.59 0.67
CA MET A 80 -13.32 -16.38 1.43
C MET A 80 -13.15 -15.43 2.63
N GLU A 81 -11.94 -14.93 2.87
CA GLU A 81 -11.67 -14.01 3.97
C GLU A 81 -11.85 -12.56 3.50
N GLN A 82 -12.33 -11.71 4.40
CA GLN A 82 -12.23 -10.28 4.21
C GLN A 82 -10.88 -9.81 4.75
N PRO A 83 -9.99 -9.24 3.92
CA PRO A 83 -8.69 -8.77 4.38
C PRO A 83 -8.82 -7.67 5.44
N ASP A 84 -8.04 -7.80 6.51
CA ASP A 84 -7.99 -6.84 7.62
C ASP A 84 -6.53 -6.46 7.86
N VAL A 85 -6.11 -5.35 7.26
CA VAL A 85 -4.73 -4.88 7.30
C VAL A 85 -4.30 -4.49 8.73
N PRO A 86 -5.09 -3.72 9.50
CA PRO A 86 -4.77 -3.45 10.91
C PRO A 86 -4.56 -4.72 11.74
N ALA A 87 -5.40 -5.74 11.55
CA ALA A 87 -5.25 -7.01 12.25
C ALA A 87 -4.00 -7.78 11.83
N ALA A 88 -3.65 -7.78 10.55
CA ALA A 88 -2.41 -8.39 10.05
C ALA A 88 -1.16 -7.70 10.62
N LEU A 89 -1.15 -6.37 10.68
CA LEU A 89 -0.03 -5.60 11.21
C LEU A 89 0.23 -5.89 12.70
N ARG A 90 -0.83 -6.09 13.50
CA ARG A 90 -0.66 -6.50 14.91
C ARG A 90 0.06 -7.85 15.06
N ARG A 91 -0.07 -8.74 14.07
CA ARG A 91 0.63 -10.04 14.08
C ARG A 91 2.11 -9.94 13.74
N CYS A 92 2.61 -8.77 13.37
CA CYS A 92 4.03 -8.54 13.11
C CYS A 92 4.85 -8.36 14.40
N GLU A 93 4.19 -8.20 15.56
CA GLU A 93 4.84 -7.94 16.85
C GLU A 93 5.94 -8.98 17.21
N PRO A 94 5.74 -10.30 17.03
CA PRO A 94 6.78 -11.30 17.29
C PRO A 94 8.03 -11.15 16.43
N TYR A 95 7.93 -10.46 15.29
CA TYR A 95 9.05 -10.19 14.38
C TYR A 95 9.77 -8.88 14.71
N GLY A 96 9.47 -8.27 15.87
CA GLY A 96 10.06 -7.01 16.32
C GLY A 96 9.46 -5.77 15.65
N LEU A 97 8.27 -5.91 15.05
CA LEU A 97 7.52 -4.83 14.43
C LEU A 97 6.23 -4.55 15.23
N THR A 98 6.38 -3.77 16.30
CA THR A 98 5.24 -3.30 17.10
C THR A 98 4.69 -2.02 16.49
N ILE A 99 3.47 -2.09 15.96
CA ILE A 99 2.79 -0.95 15.33
C ILE A 99 1.45 -0.77 16.00
N ASP A 100 1.11 0.48 16.36
CA ASP A 100 -0.28 0.87 16.60
C ASP A 100 -0.92 1.29 15.26
N PRO A 101 -1.83 0.48 14.69
CA PRO A 101 -2.51 0.82 13.43
C PRO A 101 -3.23 2.17 13.48
N MET A 102 -3.61 2.64 14.67
CA MET A 102 -4.33 3.92 14.82
C MET A 102 -3.39 5.13 14.81
N GLN A 103 -2.09 4.94 15.05
CA GLN A 103 -1.10 6.03 15.02
C GLN A 103 -0.32 6.07 13.71
N ALA A 104 -0.28 4.95 12.98
CA ALA A 104 0.41 4.86 11.71
C ALA A 104 -0.31 5.66 10.60
N SER A 105 0.48 6.20 9.67
CA SER A 105 -0.02 6.85 8.46
C SER A 105 -0.01 5.86 7.30
N TYR A 106 -1.17 5.65 6.67
CA TYR A 106 -1.32 4.73 5.55
C TYR A 106 -1.18 5.46 4.22
N PHE A 107 -0.13 5.15 3.47
CA PHE A 107 0.13 5.66 2.15
C PHE A 107 -0.33 4.65 1.10
N MET A 108 -1.28 5.07 0.28
CA MET A 108 -1.77 4.26 -0.84
C MET A 108 -1.47 4.96 -2.15
N GLY A 109 -0.84 4.23 -3.07
CA GLY A 109 -0.66 4.67 -4.44
C GLY A 109 -1.99 4.55 -5.19
N ARG A 110 -2.65 5.67 -5.48
CA ARG A 110 -3.87 5.66 -6.28
C ARG A 110 -3.50 5.68 -7.76
N ARG A 111 -3.90 4.64 -8.49
CA ARG A 111 -3.82 4.58 -9.96
C ARG A 111 -5.06 5.26 -10.54
N ALA A 112 -4.93 6.52 -10.95
CA ALA A 112 -6.01 7.22 -11.64
C ALA A 112 -5.90 6.98 -13.15
N ILE A 113 -6.87 6.25 -13.71
CA ILE A 113 -6.97 5.98 -15.15
C ILE A 113 -7.48 7.25 -15.84
N ARG A 114 -6.69 7.78 -16.79
CA ARG A 114 -7.06 8.93 -17.63
C ARG A 114 -7.13 8.54 -19.10
N THR A 115 -7.99 9.20 -19.84
CA THR A 115 -8.13 9.03 -21.29
C THR A 115 -6.83 9.39 -22.00
N SER A 116 -6.32 8.49 -22.85
CA SER A 116 -5.18 8.73 -23.73
C SER A 116 -5.64 9.06 -25.15
N ARG A 117 -4.95 10.01 -25.79
CA ARG A 117 -5.11 10.31 -27.23
C ARG A 117 -4.53 9.21 -28.13
N ARG A 118 -3.73 8.29 -27.58
CA ARG A 118 -3.10 7.16 -28.30
C ARG A 118 -3.81 5.82 -28.06
N SER A 119 -4.98 5.82 -27.42
CA SER A 119 -5.71 4.59 -27.14
C SER A 119 -6.39 4.05 -28.40
N ALA A 120 -6.40 2.73 -28.58
CA ALA A 120 -7.17 2.06 -29.63
C ALA A 120 -8.69 2.09 -29.35
N MET A 121 -9.10 2.42 -28.12
CA MET A 121 -10.51 2.52 -27.73
C MET A 121 -11.10 3.90 -28.11
N PRO A 122 -12.30 3.96 -28.72
CA PRO A 122 -13.02 5.22 -28.91
C PRO A 122 -13.25 5.98 -27.59
N LEU A 123 -13.29 7.32 -27.65
CA LEU A 123 -13.39 8.17 -26.46
C LEU A 123 -14.61 7.87 -25.55
N TRP A 124 -15.74 7.50 -26.14
CA TRP A 124 -16.94 7.15 -25.38
C TRP A 124 -16.73 5.84 -24.59
N GLN A 125 -16.03 4.86 -25.16
CA GLN A 125 -15.70 3.60 -24.52
C GLN A 125 -14.67 3.80 -23.41
N GLN A 126 -13.66 4.66 -23.63
CA GLN A 126 -12.72 5.04 -22.59
C GLN A 126 -13.43 5.69 -21.38
N ARG A 127 -14.36 6.62 -21.63
CA ARG A 127 -15.15 7.27 -20.57
C ARG A 127 -16.01 6.28 -19.79
N PHE A 128 -16.67 5.36 -20.49
CA PHE A 128 -17.49 4.32 -19.86
C PHE A 128 -16.62 3.37 -19.02
N PHE A 129 -15.46 2.94 -19.53
CA PHE A 129 -14.51 2.13 -18.79
C PHE A 129 -14.00 2.83 -17.52
N ILE A 130 -13.62 4.11 -17.64
CA ILE A 130 -13.18 4.93 -16.50
C ILE A 130 -14.30 5.07 -15.47
N MET A 131 -15.55 5.27 -15.91
CA MET A 131 -16.70 5.33 -15.01
C MET A 131 -16.86 4.02 -14.23
N LEU A 132 -16.89 2.88 -14.91
CA LEU A 132 -17.00 1.56 -14.27
C LEU A 132 -15.83 1.26 -13.32
N ALA A 133 -14.61 1.55 -13.75
CA ALA A 133 -13.40 1.34 -12.95
C ALA A 133 -13.43 2.19 -11.67
N ASN A 134 -13.88 3.45 -11.76
CA ASN A 134 -14.02 4.33 -10.60
C ASN A 134 -15.17 3.94 -9.66
N GLN A 135 -16.16 3.20 -10.16
CA GLN A 135 -17.29 2.72 -9.37
C GLN A 135 -16.97 1.42 -8.61
N SER A 136 -15.86 0.75 -8.92
CA SER A 136 -15.40 -0.44 -8.20
C SER A 136 -14.99 -0.09 -6.77
N ALA A 137 -15.22 -1.01 -5.83
CA ALA A 137 -15.04 -0.78 -4.40
C ALA A 137 -13.64 -0.20 -4.10
N ARG A 138 -13.60 0.86 -3.28
CA ARG A 138 -12.33 1.48 -2.89
C ARG A 138 -11.52 0.46 -2.08
N ALA A 139 -10.29 0.22 -2.51
CA ALA A 139 -9.35 -0.69 -1.82
C ALA A 139 -9.27 -0.43 -0.30
N ILE A 140 -9.42 0.83 0.12
CA ILE A 140 -9.42 1.27 1.53
C ILE A 140 -10.49 0.57 2.37
N GLU A 141 -11.73 0.56 1.87
CA GLU A 141 -12.88 -0.03 2.55
C GLU A 141 -12.77 -1.56 2.54
N PHE A 142 -12.26 -2.12 1.45
CA PHE A 142 -12.02 -3.56 1.32
C PHE A 142 -10.99 -4.07 2.35
N PHE A 143 -9.89 -3.33 2.55
CA PHE A 143 -8.80 -3.67 3.49
C PHE A 143 -9.03 -3.23 4.93
N ARG A 144 -10.20 -2.65 5.24
CA ARG A 144 -10.59 -2.13 6.57
C ARG A 144 -9.59 -1.12 7.17
N ILE A 145 -8.97 -0.31 6.31
CA ILE A 145 -8.02 0.70 6.76
C ILE A 145 -8.79 1.92 7.31
N PRO A 146 -8.45 2.44 8.50
CA PRO A 146 -9.11 3.62 9.07
C PRO A 146 -9.01 4.84 8.13
N PRO A 147 -10.13 5.38 7.61
CA PRO A 147 -10.11 6.38 6.55
C PRO A 147 -9.47 7.72 6.99
N GLN A 148 -9.54 8.06 8.28
CA GLN A 148 -8.94 9.30 8.82
C GLN A 148 -7.41 9.27 8.84
N ARG A 149 -6.78 8.10 8.62
CA ARG A 149 -5.33 7.89 8.66
C ARG A 149 -4.73 7.59 7.29
N VAL A 150 -5.53 7.70 6.23
CA VAL A 150 -5.10 7.46 4.86
C VAL A 150 -4.62 8.75 4.22
N VAL A 151 -3.42 8.69 3.64
CA VAL A 151 -2.90 9.68 2.70
C VAL A 151 -2.86 9.05 1.31
N GLU A 152 -3.82 9.42 0.46
CA GLU A 152 -3.81 9.04 -0.95
C GLU A 152 -2.81 9.92 -1.71
N LEU A 153 -1.70 9.33 -2.17
CA LEU A 153 -0.76 9.99 -3.07
C LEU A 153 -1.06 9.52 -4.49
N GLY A 154 -1.79 10.36 -5.23
CA GLY A 154 -2.25 10.05 -6.59
C GLY A 154 -1.10 10.01 -7.60
N MET A 155 -1.08 8.96 -8.42
CA MET A 155 -0.31 8.88 -9.66
C MET A 155 -1.28 8.87 -10.84
N GLN A 156 -1.04 9.71 -11.85
CA GLN A 156 -1.85 9.74 -13.06
C GLN A 156 -1.28 8.77 -14.09
N ILE A 157 -2.10 7.85 -14.57
CA ILE A 157 -1.73 6.87 -15.60
C ILE A 157 -2.67 7.06 -16.78
N SER A 158 -2.13 7.28 -17.97
CA SER A 158 -2.90 7.39 -19.21
C SER A 158 -3.10 6.02 -19.85
N VAL A 159 -4.34 5.68 -20.23
CA VAL A 159 -4.73 4.46 -20.96
C VAL A 159 -5.31 4.82 -22.32
#